data_AF-A0A060Z3B0-F1
#
_entry.id   AF-A0A060Z3B0-F1
#
_cell.length_a   1.000
_cell.length_b   1.000
_cell.length_c   1.000
_cell.angle_alpha   90.00
_cell.angle_beta   90.00
_cell.angle_gamma   90.00
#
_symmetry.space_group_name_H-M   'P 1'
#
loop_
_entity.id
_entity.type
_entity.pdbx_description
1 polymer ?
#
loop_
_entity_poly.entity_id
_entity_poly.type
_entity_poly.pdbx_seq_one_letter_code
_entity_poly.pdbx_strand_id
1 'polypeptide(L)'
;MLRLTQWCVGPGVNLLVGTENGLWLLDRSGQGKVYSLISRRRFQQMDVLEGLNVLITISGKKNKLRLYYLSWLRNKILRNDPEVEKRQGWSSVGDLEGCVHYKVGEYTLPGLRS
;
A
#
# COMPACT_ATOMS: atom_id res chain seq x y z
N MET A 1 14.25 3.23 -9.43
CA MET A 1 13.94 1.78 -9.57
C MET A 1 12.44 1.55 -9.38
N LEU A 2 11.74 0.89 -10.31
CA LEU A 2 10.30 0.58 -10.18
C LEU A 2 10.08 -0.54 -9.14
N ARG A 3 9.01 -0.43 -8.35
CA ARG A 3 8.56 -1.45 -7.40
C ARG A 3 7.15 -1.87 -7.75
N LEU A 4 6.96 -3.15 -8.03
CA LEU A 4 5.67 -3.72 -8.40
C LEU A 4 5.24 -4.67 -7.28
N THR A 5 4.01 -4.50 -6.80
CA THR A 5 3.36 -5.48 -5.94
C THR A 5 1.96 -5.75 -6.48
N GLN A 6 1.54 -7.00 -6.43
CA GLN A 6 0.25 -7.43 -6.91
C GLN A 6 -0.80 -7.26 -5.81
N TRP A 7 -1.97 -6.72 -6.16
CA TRP A 7 -3.12 -6.66 -5.27
C TRP A 7 -4.36 -7.21 -5.97
N CYS A 8 -4.85 -8.35 -5.50
CA CYS A 8 -6.06 -8.99 -6.00
C CYS A 8 -7.29 -8.40 -5.30
N VAL A 9 -8.24 -7.90 -6.10
CA VAL A 9 -9.57 -7.48 -5.60
C VAL A 9 -10.63 -8.13 -6.51
N GLY A 10 -11.09 -9.33 -6.16
CA GLY A 10 -12.07 -10.08 -6.96
C GLY A 10 -11.46 -10.79 -8.17
N PRO A 11 -12.21 -11.06 -9.26
CA PRO A 11 -11.73 -11.82 -10.43
C PRO A 11 -10.66 -11.09 -11.26
N GLY A 12 -10.12 -9.98 -10.76
CA GLY A 12 -9.15 -9.15 -11.44
C GLY A 12 -7.92 -8.83 -10.59
N VAL A 13 -6.77 -8.78 -11.25
CA VAL A 13 -5.48 -8.49 -10.64
C VAL A 13 -5.11 -7.03 -10.87
N ASN A 14 -5.14 -6.21 -9.82
CA ASN A 14 -4.65 -4.84 -9.88
C ASN A 14 -3.16 -4.80 -9.52
N LEU A 15 -2.38 -3.94 -10.17
CA LEU A 15 -0.97 -3.78 -9.88
C LEU A 15 -0.74 -2.46 -9.16
N LEU A 16 -0.12 -2.53 -7.99
CA LEU A 16 0.36 -1.35 -7.27
C LEU A 16 1.81 -1.09 -7.67
N VAL A 17 2.07 0.12 -8.16
CA VAL A 17 3.36 0.54 -8.71
C VAL A 17 3.92 1.67 -7.87
N GLY A 18 4.95 1.35 -7.11
CA GLY A 18 5.73 2.29 -6.32
C GLY A 18 6.87 2.84 -7.14
N THR A 19 6.95 4.16 -7.22
CA THR A 19 8.01 4.87 -7.91
C THR A 19 8.69 5.85 -6.96
N GLU A 20 9.71 6.54 -7.46
CA GLU A 20 10.36 7.62 -6.72
C GLU A 20 9.46 8.86 -6.58
N ASN A 21 8.44 8.97 -7.45
CA ASN A 21 7.57 10.12 -7.54
C ASN A 21 6.16 9.86 -6.98
N GLY A 22 5.78 8.62 -6.72
CA GLY A 22 4.45 8.29 -6.23
C GLY A 22 4.08 6.81 -6.29
N LEU A 23 2.87 6.53 -5.82
CA LEU A 23 2.19 5.25 -5.87
C LEU A 23 1.05 5.32 -6.89
N TRP A 24 0.97 4.31 -7.75
CA TRP A 24 -0.01 4.20 -8.82
C TRP A 24 -0.73 2.86 -8.74
N LEU A 25 -2.01 2.82 -9.11
CA LEU A 25 -2.76 1.60 -9.34
C LEU A 25 -3.00 1.41 -10.83
N LEU A 26 -2.63 0.25 -11.35
CA LEU A 26 -3.00 -0.19 -12.69
C LEU A 26 -4.14 -1.20 -12.53
N ASP A 27 -5.34 -0.79 -12.94
CA ASP A 27 -6.52 -1.64 -12.93
C ASP A 27 -6.55 -2.49 -14.21
N ARG A 28 -6.23 -3.78 -14.08
CA ARG A 28 -6.32 -4.76 -15.18
C ARG A 28 -7.62 -5.57 -15.15
N SER A 29 -8.53 -5.27 -14.21
CA SER A 29 -9.82 -5.94 -14.10
C SER A 29 -10.87 -5.36 -15.06
N GLY A 30 -10.64 -4.15 -15.59
CA GLY A 30 -11.53 -3.44 -16.50
C GLY A 30 -10.84 -2.85 -17.73
N GLN A 31 -11.02 -1.55 -17.96
CA GLN A 31 -10.57 -0.83 -19.17
C GLN A 31 -9.04 -0.57 -19.25
N GLY A 32 -8.22 -1.11 -18.34
CA GLY A 32 -6.78 -0.83 -18.32
C GLY A 32 -6.44 0.58 -17.83
N LYS A 33 -7.18 1.10 -16.84
CA LYS A 33 -6.99 2.47 -16.33
C LYS A 33 -5.84 2.53 -15.33
N VAL A 34 -5.14 3.68 -15.35
CA VAL A 34 -4.07 4.01 -14.40
C VAL A 34 -4.54 5.11 -13.47
N TYR A 35 -4.48 4.87 -12.16
CA TYR A 35 -4.89 5.81 -11.14
C TYR A 35 -3.69 6.23 -10.29
N SER A 36 -3.53 7.54 -10.09
CA SER A 36 -2.55 8.05 -9.12
C SER A 36 -3.15 7.99 -7.71
N LEU A 37 -2.51 7.25 -6.81
CA LEU A 37 -2.95 7.10 -5.42
C LEU A 37 -2.29 8.14 -4.51
N ILE A 38 -0.95 8.23 -4.61
CA ILE A 38 -0.13 9.10 -3.78
C ILE A 38 0.93 9.74 -4.67
N SER A 39 0.97 11.06 -4.71
CA SER A 39 1.94 11.82 -5.49
C SER A 39 3.06 12.38 -4.60
N ARG A 40 4.20 12.70 -5.21
CA ARG A 40 5.36 13.37 -4.60
C ARG A 40 5.98 12.62 -3.42
N ARG A 41 5.90 11.29 -3.44
CA ARG A 41 6.46 10.44 -2.40
C ARG A 41 7.19 9.25 -3.01
N ARG A 42 8.44 9.04 -2.59
CA ARG A 42 9.24 7.89 -2.97
C ARG A 42 8.82 6.65 -2.20
N PHE A 43 8.65 5.54 -2.92
CA PHE A 43 8.40 4.21 -2.35
C PHE A 43 9.59 3.30 -2.65
N GLN A 44 10.26 2.81 -1.60
CA GLN A 44 11.44 1.95 -1.71
C GLN A 44 11.13 0.46 -1.68
N GLN A 45 10.21 0.05 -0.82
CA GLN A 45 9.71 -1.32 -0.69
C GLN A 45 8.23 -1.25 -0.42
N MET A 46 7.47 -2.23 -0.93
CA MET A 46 6.03 -2.31 -0.78
C MET A 46 5.61 -3.77 -0.74
N ASP A 47 4.75 -4.13 0.21
CA ASP A 47 4.16 -5.46 0.33
C ASP A 47 2.68 -5.34 0.66
N VAL A 48 1.85 -6.10 -0.04
CA VAL A 48 0.40 -6.17 0.17
C VAL A 48 0.11 -7.34 1.10
N LEU A 49 -0.55 -7.07 2.21
CA LEU A 49 -1.08 -8.07 3.12
C LEU A 49 -2.60 -8.14 2.93
N GLU A 50 -3.04 -8.97 1.99
CA GLU A 50 -4.45 -9.08 1.61
C GLU A 50 -5.33 -9.54 2.78
N GLY A 51 -4.84 -10.51 3.59
CA GLY A 51 -5.56 -11.01 4.77
C GLY A 51 -5.80 -9.94 5.85
N LEU A 52 -4.98 -8.88 5.87
CA LEU A 52 -5.14 -7.74 6.79
C LEU A 52 -5.72 -6.50 6.11
N ASN A 53 -5.92 -6.53 4.79
CA ASN A 53 -6.38 -5.41 3.98
C ASN A 53 -5.48 -4.16 4.08
N VAL A 54 -4.15 -4.36 4.12
CA VAL A 54 -3.15 -3.29 4.26
C VAL A 54 -2.00 -3.41 3.26
N LEU A 55 -1.44 -2.26 2.87
CA LEU A 55 -0.21 -2.11 2.10
C LEU A 55 0.87 -1.56 3.03
N ILE A 56 1.93 -2.33 3.27
CA ILE A 56 3.10 -1.88 4.02
C ILE A 56 4.10 -1.32 3.03
N THR A 57 4.76 -0.22 3.40
CA THR A 57 5.74 0.45 2.54
C THR A 57 6.89 1.05 3.33
N ILE A 58 8.08 1.07 2.74
CA ILE A 58 9.13 2.03 3.11
C ILE A 58 8.95 3.24 2.20
N SER A 59 8.61 4.40 2.76
CA SER A 59 8.30 5.57 1.92
C SER A 59 8.66 6.94 2.50
N GLY A 60 8.90 7.90 1.61
CA GLY A 60 9.27 9.29 1.91
C GLY A 60 10.79 9.50 2.07
N LYS A 61 11.20 10.75 2.31
CA LYS A 61 12.62 11.15 2.36
C LYS A 61 13.41 10.46 3.48
N LYS A 62 12.76 10.20 4.62
CA LYS A 62 13.36 9.56 5.80
C LYS A 62 13.24 8.03 5.78
N ASN A 63 12.73 7.43 4.70
CA ASN A 63 12.50 5.99 4.59
C ASN A 63 11.75 5.40 5.79
N LYS A 64 10.61 6.01 6.12
CA LYS A 64 9.77 5.55 7.24
C LYS A 64 8.93 4.36 6.81
N LEU A 65 8.74 3.42 7.72
CA LEU A 65 7.81 2.33 7.55
C LEU A 65 6.37 2.85 7.74
N ARG A 66 5.51 2.63 6.74
CA ARG A 66 4.12 3.12 6.71
C ARG A 66 3.18 2.04 6.26
N LEU A 67 2.03 2.00 6.93
CA LEU A 67 0.92 1.15 6.61
C LEU A 67 -0.18 2.00 5.98
N TYR A 68 -0.63 1.60 4.80
CA TYR A 68 -1.74 2.21 4.06
C TYR A 68 -2.92 1.25 4.06
N TYR A 69 -4.11 1.72 4.40
CA TYR A 69 -5.31 0.89 4.32
C TYR A 69 -5.71 0.72 2.85
N LEU A 70 -5.81 -0.53 2.40
CA LEU A 70 -6.22 -0.83 1.03
C LEU A 70 -7.65 -0.36 0.75
N SER A 71 -8.53 -0.42 1.75
CA SER A 71 -9.88 0.17 1.69
C SER A 71 -9.87 1.67 1.44
N TRP A 72 -8.92 2.40 2.04
CA TRP A 72 -8.76 3.84 1.81
C TRP A 72 -8.27 4.12 0.38
N LEU A 73 -7.28 3.36 -0.11
CA LEU A 73 -6.80 3.46 -1.51
C LEU A 73 -7.93 3.15 -2.50
N ARG A 74 -8.74 2.12 -2.22
CA ARG A 74 -9.92 1.75 -3.03
C ARG A 74 -10.94 2.88 -3.08
N ASN A 75 -11.29 3.46 -1.93
CA ASN A 75 -12.25 4.56 -1.86
C ASN A 75 -11.76 5.81 -2.60
N LYS A 76 -10.45 6.08 -2.54
CA LYS A 76 -9.84 7.19 -3.28
C LYS A 76 -10.07 7.07 -4.79
N ILE A 77 -10.03 5.86 -5.34
CA ILE A 77 -10.23 5.62 -6.77
C ILE A 77 -11.71 5.53 -7.15
N LEU A 78 -12.51 4.80 -6.37
CA LEU A 78 -13.90 4.55 -6.73
C LEU A 78 -14.80 5.77 -6.58
N ARG A 79 -14.52 6.63 -5.59
CA ARG A 79 -15.40 7.76 -5.26
C ARG A 79 -14.81 9.12 -5.65
N ASN A 80 -13.51 9.19 -5.96
CA ASN A 80 -12.78 10.44 -6.23
C ASN A 80 -13.18 11.57 -5.27
N ASP A 81 -13.41 11.20 -4.00
CA ASP A 81 -14.10 12.04 -3.04
C ASP A 81 -13.09 12.91 -2.28
N PRO A 82 -13.20 14.25 -2.34
CA PRO A 82 -12.28 15.17 -1.66
C PRO A 82 -12.26 14.97 -0.13
N GLU A 83 -13.30 14.40 0.48
CA GLU A 83 -13.31 14.07 1.91
C GLU A 83 -12.36 12.91 2.26
N VAL A 84 -12.11 11.99 1.32
CA VAL A 84 -11.15 10.88 1.51
C VAL A 84 -9.72 11.42 1.60
N GLU A 85 -9.42 12.51 0.90
CA GLU A 85 -8.10 13.17 0.98
C GLU A 85 -7.88 13.88 2.32
N LYS A 86 -8.95 14.33 2.99
CA LYS A 86 -8.88 14.93 4.33
C LYS A 86 -8.61 13.88 5.42
N ARG A 87 -8.91 12.60 5.16
CA ARG A 87 -8.67 11.51 6.12
C ARG A 87 -7.25 10.98 5.98
N GLN A 88 -6.55 10.86 7.10
CA GLN A 88 -5.24 10.22 7.15
C GLN A 88 -5.36 8.70 6.91
N GLY A 89 -5.25 8.27 5.65
CA GLY A 89 -5.34 6.86 5.25
C GLY A 89 -4.10 6.01 5.50
N TRP A 90 -3.19 6.49 6.36
CA TRP A 90 -1.92 5.82 6.65
C TRP A 90 -1.51 5.98 8.11
N SER A 91 -0.80 4.97 8.63
CA SER A 91 -0.23 4.96 9.97
C SER A 91 1.28 4.68 9.89
N SER A 92 2.06 5.37 10.72
CA SER A 92 3.48 5.03 10.89
C SER A 92 3.61 3.76 11.72
N VAL A 93 4.51 2.87 11.34
CA VAL A 93 4.82 1.67 12.14
C VAL A 93 5.98 2.02 13.08
N GLY A 94 5.61 2.48 14.29
CA GLY A 94 6.56 3.01 15.28
C GLY A 94 7.34 4.24 14.77
N ASP A 95 8.44 4.55 15.47
CA ASP A 95 9.35 5.66 15.16
C ASP A 95 10.59 5.22 14.38
N LEU A 96 10.39 4.30 13.42
CA LEU A 96 11.46 3.76 12.60
C LEU A 96 11.82 4.73 11.44
N GLU A 97 13.05 5.23 11.44
CA GLU A 97 13.65 6.05 10.38
C GLU A 97 14.84 5.32 9.73
N GLY A 98 15.12 5.61 8.46
CA GLY A 98 16.25 5.01 7.75
C GLY A 98 16.08 3.53 7.40
N CYS A 99 14.84 3.01 7.42
CA CYS A 99 14.57 1.62 7.07
C CYS A 99 14.95 1.35 5.61
N VAL A 100 15.79 0.34 5.39
CA VAL A 100 16.23 -0.09 4.04
C VAL A 100 15.46 -1.32 3.60
N HIS A 101 15.10 -2.19 4.55
CA HIS A 101 14.38 -3.42 4.31
C HIS A 101 13.51 -3.78 5.52
N TYR A 102 12.35 -4.38 5.26
CA TYR A 102 11.56 -5.07 6.28
C TYR A 102 11.10 -6.42 5.76
N LYS A 103 10.78 -7.33 6.68
CA LYS A 103 10.14 -8.60 6.40
C LYS A 103 8.97 -8.80 7.36
N VAL A 104 7.81 -9.15 6.83
CA VAL A 104 6.64 -9.51 7.63
C VAL A 104 6.79 -10.98 8.02
N GLY A 105 6.69 -11.26 9.32
CA GLY A 105 6.69 -12.62 9.85
C GLY A 105 5.30 -12.98 10.34
N GLU A 106 4.85 -14.20 10.05
CA GLU A 106 3.68 -14.77 10.71
C GLU A 106 4.12 -15.29 12.08
N TYR A 107 3.45 -14.81 13.13
CA TYR A 107 3.63 -15.35 14.47
C TYR A 107 2.35 -16.07 14.88
N THR A 108 2.41 -17.40 14.91
CA THR A 108 1.34 -18.20 15.52
C THR A 108 1.62 -18.27 17.01
N LEU A 109 0.70 -17.76 17.83
CA LEU A 109 0.77 -17.93 19.28
C LEU A 109 0.71 -19.44 19.60
N PRO A 110 1.72 -20.02 20.27
CA PRO A 110 1.64 -21.40 20.71
C PRO A 110 0.51 -21.50 21.75
N GLY A 111 -0.60 -22.18 21.40
CA GLY A 111 -1.74 -22.42 22.30
C GLY A 111 -3.13 -22.11 21.74
N LEU A 112 -3.24 -21.48 20.56
CA LEU A 112 -4.53 -21.15 19.92
C LEU A 112 -4.89 -22.15 18.79
N ARG A 113 -4.83 -23.45 19.10
CA ARG A 113 -5.50 -24.50 18.32
C ARG A 113 -6.60 -25.09 19.20
N SER A 114 -7.83 -24.64 19.00
CA SER A 114 -9.05 -25.34 19.44
C SER A 114 -9.42 -26.40 18.43
#